data_AF-A0A941I832-F1
#
_entry.id   AF-A0A941I832-F1
#
_cell.length_a   1.000
_cell.length_b   1.000
_cell.length_c   1.000
_cell.angle_alpha   90.00
_cell.angle_beta   90.00
_cell.angle_gamma   90.00
#
_symmetry.space_group_name_H-M   'P 1'
#
loop_
_entity.id
_entity.type
_entity.pdbx_description
1 polymer ?
#
loop_
_entity_poly.entity_id
_entity_poly.type
_entity_poly.pdbx_seq_one_letter_code
_entity_poly.pdbx_strand_id
1 'polypeptide(L)'
;LGVDNLYIDVSAEEIPIMDGSASSFVYLLQQAGLQQQDAAKKFIRVLKPVEIREGSGASEKWARLEPFDGFKLHFFIEFNHPAVDGTVQTAVVDFEKVSFVKDVARARTFGFMQDVEMLRGIGLARGGSMENAIV
;
A
#
# COMPACT_ATOMS: atom_id res chain seq x y z
N LEU A 1 -10.16 -8.48 -2.78
CA LEU A 1 -11.34 -8.10 -3.60
C LEU A 1 -11.28 -8.65 -5.02
N GLY A 2 -10.08 -8.98 -5.54
CA GLY A 2 -9.96 -9.88 -6.69
C GLY A 2 -10.52 -9.36 -8.02
N VAL A 3 -10.72 -8.04 -8.15
CA VAL A 3 -11.21 -7.39 -9.37
C VAL A 3 -10.15 -7.49 -10.47
N ASP A 4 -10.51 -8.10 -11.59
CA ASP A 4 -9.63 -8.22 -12.76
C ASP A 4 -9.86 -7.11 -13.80
N ASN A 5 -11.12 -6.69 -13.98
CA ASN A 5 -11.52 -5.76 -15.02
C ASN A 5 -12.39 -4.65 -14.42
N LEU A 6 -11.98 -3.40 -14.60
CA LEU A 6 -12.67 -2.20 -14.10
C LEU A 6 -12.25 -0.97 -14.91
N TYR A 7 -13.18 -0.04 -15.15
CA TYR A 7 -12.87 1.32 -15.58
C TYR A 7 -12.85 2.24 -14.37
N ILE A 8 -11.82 3.08 -14.28
CA ILE A 8 -11.68 4.09 -13.22
C ILE A 8 -11.65 5.45 -13.91
N ASP A 9 -12.77 6.15 -13.85
CA ASP A 9 -12.89 7.51 -14.38
C ASP A 9 -12.66 8.52 -13.27
N VAL A 10 -11.79 9.49 -13.53
CA VAL A 10 -11.52 10.62 -12.63
C VAL A 10 -11.61 11.93 -13.39
N SER A 11 -12.17 12.95 -12.76
CA SER A 11 -12.36 14.28 -13.37
C SER A 11 -11.15 15.20 -13.21
N ALA A 12 -10.07 14.72 -12.60
CA ALA A 12 -8.86 15.48 -12.27
C ALA A 12 -7.62 14.58 -12.38
N GLU A 13 -6.44 15.16 -12.14
CA GLU A 13 -5.14 14.54 -12.37
C GLU A 13 -4.74 13.50 -11.30
N GLU A 14 -5.50 13.37 -10.20
CA GLU A 14 -5.16 12.49 -9.07
C GLU A 14 -6.39 11.70 -8.57
N ILE A 15 -6.15 10.47 -8.12
CA ILE A 15 -7.15 9.66 -7.39
C ILE A 15 -7.41 10.31 -6.02
N PRO A 16 -8.66 10.42 -5.55
CA PRO A 16 -8.93 11.00 -4.24
C PRO A 16 -8.26 10.20 -3.11
N ILE A 17 -7.59 10.90 -2.19
CA ILE A 17 -6.86 10.27 -1.07
C ILE A 17 -7.79 9.62 -0.04
N MET A 18 -9.08 9.97 -0.04
CA MET A 18 -10.09 9.51 0.92
C MET A 18 -9.63 9.75 2.37
N ASP A 19 -9.64 8.73 3.22
CA ASP A 19 -9.13 8.73 4.60
C ASP A 19 -7.63 8.40 4.69
N GLY A 20 -6.94 8.29 3.55
CA GLY A 20 -5.54 7.89 3.48
C GLY A 20 -5.32 6.38 3.52
N SER A 21 -6.38 5.57 3.60
CA SER A 21 -6.32 4.12 3.57
C SER A 21 -7.03 3.56 2.33
N ALA A 22 -7.01 2.24 2.17
CA ALA A 22 -7.78 1.56 1.13
C ALA A 22 -9.25 1.32 1.54
N SER A 23 -9.64 1.60 2.79
CA SER A 23 -10.93 1.19 3.36
C SER A 23 -12.12 1.79 2.62
N SER A 24 -12.02 3.07 2.28
CA SER A 24 -13.07 3.77 1.53
C SER A 24 -13.33 3.12 0.17
N PHE A 25 -12.27 2.75 -0.55
CA PHE A 25 -12.39 2.05 -1.84
C PHE A 25 -12.90 0.62 -1.69
N VAL A 26 -12.43 -0.09 -0.65
CA VAL A 26 -12.91 -1.45 -0.35
C VAL A 26 -14.42 -1.44 -0.09
N TYR A 27 -14.91 -0.47 0.68
CA TYR A 27 -16.33 -0.29 0.94
C TYR A 27 -17.11 -0.03 -0.35
N LEU A 28 -16.68 0.93 -1.17
CA LEU A 28 -17.36 1.28 -2.42
C LEU A 28 -17.43 0.09 -3.40
N LEU A 29 -16.34 -0.66 -3.56
CA LEU A 29 -16.31 -1.86 -4.41
C LEU A 29 -17.22 -2.97 -3.87
N GLN A 30 -17.29 -3.15 -2.55
CA GLN A 30 -18.20 -4.13 -1.95
C GLN A 30 -19.67 -3.74 -2.09
N GLN A 31 -19.99 -2.44 -2.00
CA GLN A 31 -21.35 -1.94 -2.23
C GLN A 31 -21.78 -2.12 -3.69
N ALA A 32 -20.88 -1.88 -4.65
CA ALA A 32 -21.14 -2.13 -6.06
C ALA A 32 -21.30 -3.63 -6.38
N GLY A 33 -20.64 -4.49 -5.62
CA GLY A 33 -20.62 -5.94 -5.84
C GLY A 33 -19.65 -6.35 -6.94
N LEU A 34 -19.43 -7.66 -7.06
CA LEU A 34 -18.54 -8.26 -8.05
C LEU A 34 -19.36 -9.12 -9.01
N GLN A 35 -19.04 -9.00 -10.30
CA GLN A 35 -19.62 -9.85 -11.35
C GLN A 35 -18.57 -10.84 -11.83
N GLN A 36 -18.90 -12.13 -11.80
CA GLN A 36 -18.07 -13.15 -12.44
C GLN A 36 -18.23 -13.07 -13.97
N GLN A 37 -17.11 -13.23 -14.66
CA GLN A 37 -17.05 -13.27 -16.11
C GLN A 37 -16.70 -14.68 -16.57
N ASP A 38 -17.19 -15.07 -17.75
CA ASP A 38 -16.90 -16.37 -18.36
C ASP A 38 -15.49 -16.39 -18.98
N ALA A 39 -14.49 -16.23 -18.12
CA ALA A 39 -13.08 -16.26 -18.46
C ALA A 39 -12.26 -16.71 -17.24
N ALA A 40 -11.25 -17.54 -17.48
CA ALA A 40 -10.35 -17.96 -16.43
C ALA A 40 -9.52 -16.77 -15.93
N LYS A 41 -9.52 -16.56 -14.61
CA LYS A 41 -8.63 -15.61 -13.94
C LYS A 41 -7.17 -16.03 -14.14
N LYS A 42 -6.33 -15.10 -14.59
CA LYS A 42 -4.91 -15.34 -14.83
C LYS A 42 -4.09 -14.87 -13.63
N PHE A 43 -3.10 -15.67 -13.25
CA PHE A 43 -2.18 -15.35 -12.16
C PHE A 43 -0.74 -15.34 -12.69
N ILE A 44 0.08 -14.46 -12.11
CA ILE A 44 1.53 -14.47 -12.32
C ILE A 44 2.15 -15.30 -11.19
N ARG A 45 2.88 -16.35 -11.55
CA ARG A 45 3.59 -17.20 -10.60
C ARG A 45 5.09 -16.95 -10.68
N VAL A 46 5.70 -16.64 -9.54
CA VAL A 46 7.16 -16.48 -9.43
C VAL A 46 7.80 -17.86 -9.48
N LEU A 47 8.64 -18.11 -10.49
CA LEU A 47 9.29 -19.42 -10.70
C LEU A 47 10.72 -19.48 -10.16
N LYS A 48 11.38 -18.32 -10.06
CA LYS A 48 12.74 -18.17 -9.55
C LYS A 48 12.83 -16.85 -8.77
N PRO A 49 13.74 -16.74 -7.79
CA PRO A 49 13.95 -15.49 -7.09
C PRO A 49 14.34 -14.35 -8.05
N VAL A 50 13.79 -13.17 -7.81
CA VAL A 50 14.15 -11.91 -8.49
C VAL A 50 14.35 -10.87 -7.41
N GLU A 51 15.49 -10.18 -7.44
CA GLU A 51 15.85 -9.17 -6.44
C GLU A 51 16.43 -7.93 -7.13
N ILE A 52 16.04 -6.76 -6.65
CA ILE A 52 16.61 -5.47 -7.06
C ILE A 52 17.10 -4.76 -5.81
N ARG A 53 18.27 -4.13 -5.91
CA ARG A 53 18.91 -3.34 -4.86
C ARG A 53 19.30 -1.97 -5.41
N GLU A 54 19.16 -0.94 -4.58
CA GLU A 54 19.56 0.43 -4.89
C GLU A 54 20.15 1.09 -3.64
N GLY A 55 21.17 1.94 -3.83
CA GLY A 55 21.85 2.64 -2.73
C GLY A 55 23.02 1.86 -2.14
N SER A 56 23.56 2.35 -1.02
CA SER A 56 24.65 1.71 -0.28
C SER A 56 24.62 2.07 1.21
N GLY A 57 25.25 1.25 2.05
CA GLY A 57 25.28 1.44 3.50
C GLY A 57 23.88 1.55 4.09
N ALA A 58 23.67 2.53 4.98
CA ALA A 58 22.39 2.78 5.66
C ALA A 58 21.27 3.29 4.73
N SER A 59 21.57 3.57 3.46
CA SER A 59 20.58 4.00 2.46
C SER A 59 20.17 2.89 1.49
N GLU A 60 20.73 1.68 1.65
CA GLU A 60 20.39 0.55 0.79
C GLU A 60 18.91 0.19 0.93
N LYS A 61 18.24 0.04 -0.21
CA LYS A 61 16.86 -0.44 -0.31
C LYS A 61 16.84 -1.61 -1.25
N TRP A 62 15.98 -2.59 -0.97
CA TRP A 62 15.82 -3.73 -1.84
C TRP A 62 14.40 -4.27 -1.83
N ALA A 63 14.04 -4.94 -2.91
CA ALA A 63 12.78 -5.66 -3.04
C ALA A 63 13.05 -7.01 -3.70
N ARG A 64 12.37 -8.06 -3.22
CA ARG A 64 12.56 -9.43 -3.69
C ARG A 64 11.24 -10.13 -3.86
N LEU A 65 11.14 -10.91 -4.93
CA LEU A 65 10.12 -11.92 -5.14
C LEU A 65 10.77 -13.30 -5.02
N GLU A 66 10.11 -14.21 -4.30
CA GLU A 66 10.54 -15.60 -4.18
C GLU A 66 9.40 -16.54 -4.59
N PRO A 67 9.70 -17.74 -5.15
CA PRO A 67 8.70 -18.75 -5.38
C PRO A 67 7.98 -19.12 -4.08
N PHE A 68 6.65 -19.03 -4.08
CA PHE A 68 5.81 -19.36 -2.93
C PHE A 68 4.44 -19.84 -3.44
N ASP A 69 3.91 -20.90 -2.85
CA ASP A 69 2.58 -21.44 -3.15
C ASP A 69 1.50 -20.65 -2.39
N GLY A 70 1.28 -19.41 -2.83
CA GLY A 70 0.33 -18.49 -2.21
C GLY A 70 0.70 -17.04 -2.48
N PHE A 71 0.21 -16.13 -1.64
CA PHE A 71 0.62 -14.73 -1.68
C PHE A 71 0.93 -14.24 -0.27
N LYS A 72 2.20 -13.87 -0.06
CA LYS A 72 2.72 -13.44 1.23
C LYS A 72 3.62 -12.24 1.03
N LEU A 73 3.46 -11.24 1.88
CA LEU A 73 4.28 -10.04 1.91
C LEU A 73 5.07 -9.98 3.21
N HIS A 74 6.33 -9.58 3.10
CA HIS A 74 7.18 -9.25 4.23
C HIS A 74 7.72 -7.85 3.95
N PHE A 75 7.42 -6.92 4.85
CA PHE A 75 7.82 -5.52 4.70
C PHE A 75 8.52 -5.06 5.96
N PHE A 76 9.60 -4.31 5.78
CA PHE A 76 10.38 -3.70 6.84
C PHE A 76 10.50 -2.20 6.56
N ILE A 77 10.41 -1.41 7.62
CA ILE A 77 10.65 0.03 7.58
C ILE A 77 11.74 0.41 8.57
N GLU A 78 12.55 1.40 8.21
CA GLU A 78 13.54 2.00 9.10
C GLU A 78 13.43 3.51 8.97
N PHE A 79 12.86 4.14 9.98
CA PHE A 79 12.74 5.59 10.06
C PHE A 79 13.45 5.98 11.34
N ASN A 80 14.61 6.65 11.22
CA ASN A 80 15.40 7.18 12.34
C ASN A 80 14.63 8.30 13.08
N HIS A 81 13.49 7.95 13.66
CA HIS A 81 12.52 8.85 14.24
C HIS A 81 11.85 8.17 15.43
N PRO A 82 11.86 8.78 16.64
CA PRO A 82 11.36 8.15 17.86
C PRO A 82 9.92 7.62 17.78
N ALA A 83 9.06 8.30 17.02
CA ALA A 83 7.67 7.89 16.82
C ALA A 83 7.51 6.55 16.07
N VAL A 84 8.53 6.13 15.30
CA VAL A 84 8.52 4.86 14.56
C VAL A 84 9.43 3.83 15.24
N ASP A 85 10.58 4.25 15.77
CA ASP A 85 11.54 3.35 16.43
C ASP A 85 10.95 2.66 17.68
N GLY A 86 9.95 3.28 18.32
CA GLY A 86 9.20 2.68 19.43
C GLY A 86 8.13 1.66 19.00
N THR A 87 8.00 1.37 17.69
CA THR A 87 6.90 0.57 17.13
C THR A 87 7.39 -0.67 16.39
N VAL A 88 6.45 -1.50 15.93
CA VAL A 88 6.78 -2.66 15.11
C VAL A 88 7.16 -2.20 13.71
N GLN A 89 8.43 -2.40 13.36
CA GLN A 89 9.01 -1.99 12.07
C GLN A 89 8.97 -3.10 11.00
N THR A 90 8.59 -4.32 11.37
CA THR A 90 8.48 -5.47 10.46
C THR A 90 7.07 -6.05 10.48
N ALA A 91 6.47 -6.21 9.29
CA ALA A 91 5.18 -6.86 9.15
C ALA A 91 5.26 -8.02 8.14
N VAL A 92 4.66 -9.15 8.50
CA VAL A 92 4.48 -10.30 7.61
C VAL A 92 2.99 -10.56 7.44
N VAL A 93 2.51 -10.48 6.20
CA VAL A 93 1.10 -10.70 5.85
C VAL A 93 1.01 -11.90 4.92
N ASP A 94 0.48 -13.00 5.43
CA ASP A 94 0.15 -14.20 4.67
C ASP A 94 -1.34 -14.16 4.34
N PHE A 95 -1.70 -13.88 3.08
CA PHE A 95 -3.10 -13.66 2.69
C PHE A 95 -3.97 -14.91 2.70
N GLU A 96 -3.38 -16.09 2.93
CA GLU A 96 -4.16 -17.29 3.26
C GLU A 96 -4.76 -17.21 4.67
N LYS A 97 -4.07 -16.52 5.60
CA LYS A 97 -4.41 -16.47 7.03
C LYS A 97 -4.93 -15.10 7.47
N VAL A 98 -4.51 -14.05 6.78
CA VAL A 98 -4.77 -12.65 7.13
C VAL A 98 -5.78 -12.06 6.15
N SER A 99 -6.81 -11.41 6.67
CA SER A 99 -7.82 -10.77 5.84
C SER A 99 -7.33 -9.38 5.41
N PHE A 100 -7.07 -9.19 4.12
CA PHE A 100 -6.74 -7.86 3.60
C PHE A 100 -7.74 -6.78 4.06
N VAL A 101 -9.04 -7.07 4.00
CA VAL A 101 -10.11 -6.11 4.32
C VAL A 101 -10.10 -5.71 5.80
N LYS A 102 -9.84 -6.66 6.71
CA LYS A 102 -9.89 -6.39 8.15
C LYS A 102 -8.56 -5.87 8.69
N ASP A 103 -7.48 -6.48 8.25
CA ASP A 103 -6.17 -6.37 8.91
C ASP A 103 -5.21 -5.41 8.20
N VAL A 104 -5.46 -5.08 6.92
CA VAL A 104 -4.54 -4.27 6.10
C VAL A 104 -5.21 -3.01 5.55
N ALA A 105 -6.43 -3.11 5.01
CA ALA A 105 -7.07 -2.03 4.25
C ALA A 105 -7.31 -0.73 5.04
N ARG A 106 -7.28 -0.80 6.38
CA ARG A 106 -7.49 0.33 7.31
C ARG A 106 -6.20 1.07 7.67
N ALA A 107 -5.04 0.55 7.29
CA ALA A 107 -3.78 1.25 7.51
C ALA A 107 -3.76 2.53 6.65
N ARG A 108 -3.69 3.68 7.31
CA ARG A 108 -3.61 5.00 6.66
C ARG A 108 -2.17 5.32 6.28
N THR A 109 -2.01 6.15 5.25
CA THR A 109 -0.73 6.80 4.95
C THR A 109 -0.28 7.68 6.12
N PHE A 110 1.02 7.90 6.20
CA PHE A 110 1.63 8.73 7.23
C PHE A 110 2.75 9.58 6.66
N GLY A 111 3.05 10.68 7.35
CA GLY A 111 4.20 11.53 7.06
C GLY A 111 4.62 12.27 8.32
N PHE A 112 5.84 12.82 8.34
CA PHE A 112 6.29 13.62 9.49
C PHE A 112 5.92 15.08 9.27
N MET A 113 5.48 15.77 10.33
CA MET A 113 5.12 17.20 10.26
C MET A 113 6.23 18.06 9.63
N GLN A 114 7.50 17.75 9.92
CA GLN A 114 8.67 18.45 9.37
C GLN A 114 8.74 18.32 7.84
N ASP A 115 8.38 17.18 7.28
CA ASP A 115 8.39 16.94 5.84
C ASP A 115 7.17 17.58 5.16
N VAL A 116 6.03 17.67 5.85
CA VAL A 116 4.79 18.26 5.30
C VAL A 116 5.00 19.72 4.91
N GLU A 117 5.68 20.52 5.73
CA GLU A 117 5.97 21.92 5.42
C GLU A 117 6.87 22.05 4.17
N MET A 118 7.91 21.22 4.08
CA MET A 118 8.80 21.16 2.93
C MET A 118 8.05 20.76 1.66
N LEU A 119 7.25 19.69 1.72
CA LEU A 119 6.48 19.17 0.60
C LEU A 119 5.50 20.22 0.07
N ARG A 120 4.79 20.93 0.96
CA ARG A 120 3.90 22.03 0.58
C ARG A 120 4.66 23.15 -0.14
N GLY A 121 5.87 23.47 0.32
CA GLY A 121 6.76 24.46 -0.31
C GLY A 121 7.14 24.14 -1.75
N ILE A 122 7.23 22.86 -2.12
CA ILE A 122 7.51 22.40 -3.51
C ILE A 122 6.24 21.97 -4.26
N GLY A 123 5.06 22.26 -3.71
CA GLY A 123 3.77 22.00 -4.36
C GLY A 123 3.21 20.59 -4.20
N LEU A 124 3.79 19.76 -3.35
CA LEU A 124 3.30 18.43 -2.98
C LEU A 124 2.44 18.49 -1.70
N ALA A 125 1.71 17.40 -1.40
CA ALA A 125 0.89 17.25 -0.18
C ALA A 125 -0.13 18.39 0.07
N ARG A 126 -0.60 19.08 -0.98
CA ARG A 126 -1.52 20.23 -0.87
C ARG A 126 -2.90 19.85 -0.32
N GLY A 127 -3.36 18.63 -0.56
CA GLY A 127 -4.59 18.07 -0.01
C GLY A 127 -4.41 17.31 1.32
N GLY A 128 -3.19 17.24 1.86
CA GLY A 128 -2.87 16.49 3.07
C GLY A 128 -3.38 17.17 4.34
N SER A 129 -4.04 16.41 5.21
CA SER A 129 -4.57 16.84 6.50
C SER A 129 -4.61 15.68 7.51
N MET A 130 -4.89 15.97 8.78
CA MET A 130 -5.05 14.93 9.82
C MET A 130 -6.23 13.97 9.56
N GLU A 131 -7.16 14.36 8.67
CA GLU A 131 -8.31 13.53 8.29
C GLU A 131 -7.90 12.41 7.33
N ASN A 132 -6.83 12.60 6.56
CA ASN A 132 -6.40 11.70 5.49
C ASN A 132 -4.95 11.23 5.58
N ALA A 133 -4.23 11.60 6.65
CA ALA A 133 -2.89 11.12 6.95
C ALA A 133 -2.67 11.10 8.47
N ILE A 134 -1.80 10.20 8.93
CA ILE A 134 -1.22 10.26 10.28
C ILE A 134 0.00 11.20 10.21
N VAL A 135 0.03 12.24 11.05
CA VAL A 135 1.10 13.26 11.10
C VAL A 135 1.55 13.50 12.54
#